data_AF-E6PJD5-F1
#
_entry.id   AF-E6PJD5-F1
#
_cell.length_a   1.000
_cell.length_b   1.000
_cell.length_c   1.000
_cell.angle_alpha   90.00
_cell.angle_beta   90.00
_cell.angle_gamma   90.00
#
_symmetry.space_group_name_H-M   'P 1'
#
loop_
_entity.id
_entity.type
_entity.pdbx_description
1 polymer ?
#
loop_
_entity_poly.entity_id
_entity_poly.type
_entity_poly.pdbx_seq_one_letter_code
_entity_poly.pdbx_strand_id
1 'polypeptide(L)'
;MLHLNPLQEALQPEGNTRFRGVLSRIEDLCRSLHVPIIVKEVGWGISGAVADRLKNVGVFAIDVAGAGGTSWSEVERVRSLESWQQQCAASFAGWGIPTAETLVQVRLAAPDIVTIASGGIKSGIDIAKGIALGATLAGIASPFLQTAVQSEKVLHDCAKTFTRELRVAMFACGCKSLNELRSSSPLSWV
;
A
#
# COMPACT_ATOMS: atom_id res chain seq x y z
N MET A 1 0.31 1.06 -13.99
CA MET A 1 0.64 1.32 -12.57
C MET A 1 2.14 1.51 -12.47
N LEU A 2 2.59 2.55 -11.77
CA LEU A 2 4.00 2.87 -11.56
C LEU A 2 4.34 2.64 -10.09
N HIS A 3 5.35 1.84 -9.78
CA HIS A 3 5.81 1.68 -8.41
C HIS A 3 6.98 2.62 -8.11
N LEU A 4 7.05 3.08 -6.87
CA LEU A 4 8.16 3.83 -6.30
C LEU A 4 8.80 2.93 -5.25
N ASN A 5 10.07 2.58 -5.46
CA ASN A 5 10.83 1.68 -4.59
C ASN A 5 12.24 2.24 -4.26
N PRO A 6 12.42 3.54 -3.99
CA PRO A 6 13.75 4.16 -3.89
C PRO A 6 14.64 3.53 -2.82
N LEU A 7 14.07 3.12 -1.68
CA LEU A 7 14.85 2.45 -0.63
C LEU A 7 15.26 1.03 -1.06
N GLN A 8 14.39 0.29 -1.75
CA GLN A 8 14.77 -1.01 -2.30
C GLN A 8 15.94 -0.87 -3.28
N GLU A 9 15.84 0.07 -4.22
CA GLU A 9 16.89 0.37 -5.20
C GLU A 9 18.20 0.84 -4.54
N ALA A 10 18.14 1.45 -3.36
CA ALA A 10 19.33 1.84 -2.62
C ALA A 10 19.97 0.68 -1.84
N LEU A 11 19.20 -0.36 -1.51
CA LEU A 11 19.67 -1.49 -0.71
C LEU A 11 20.09 -2.69 -1.55
N GLN A 12 19.48 -2.90 -2.72
CA GLN A 12 19.81 -4.05 -3.56
C GLN A 12 21.18 -3.87 -4.26
N PRO A 13 21.98 -4.93 -4.43
CA PRO A 13 23.34 -4.83 -5.00
C PRO A 13 23.40 -4.19 -6.39
N GLU A 14 22.39 -4.41 -7.22
CA GLU A 14 22.29 -3.97 -8.62
C GLU A 14 21.34 -2.77 -8.82
N GLY A 15 20.98 -2.08 -7.75
CA GLY A 15 19.90 -1.11 -7.77
C GLY A 15 20.23 0.21 -8.46
N ASN A 16 19.19 0.89 -8.95
CA ASN A 16 19.27 2.15 -9.66
C ASN A 16 18.65 3.30 -8.85
N THR A 17 19.49 4.17 -8.32
CA THR A 17 19.09 5.29 -7.46
C THR A 17 18.76 6.58 -8.22
N ARG A 18 18.64 6.54 -9.55
CA ARG A 18 18.33 7.72 -10.39
C ARG A 18 16.84 8.12 -10.32
N PHE A 19 16.42 8.62 -9.16
CA PHE A 19 15.04 9.09 -8.92
C PHE A 19 14.80 10.59 -9.22
N ARG A 20 15.85 11.33 -9.59
CA ARG A 20 15.72 12.74 -9.98
C ARG A 20 14.83 12.87 -11.22
N GLY A 21 13.84 13.75 -11.16
CA GLY A 21 12.94 14.05 -12.28
C GLY A 21 11.81 13.04 -12.49
N VAL A 22 11.70 11.98 -11.67
CA VAL A 22 10.64 10.96 -11.80
C VAL A 22 9.24 11.58 -11.76
N LEU A 23 8.99 12.56 -10.88
CA LEU A 23 7.67 13.22 -10.81
C LEU A 23 7.27 13.91 -12.13
N SER A 24 8.20 14.60 -12.78
CA SER A 24 7.93 15.24 -14.09
C SER A 24 7.67 14.21 -15.17
N ARG A 25 8.36 13.05 -15.14
CA ARG A 25 8.07 11.95 -16.07
C ARG A 25 6.69 11.33 -15.81
N ILE A 26 6.28 11.23 -14.55
CA ILE A 26 4.92 10.80 -14.19
C ILE A 26 3.89 11.78 -14.74
N GLU A 27 4.14 13.09 -14.62
CA GLU A 27 3.28 14.14 -15.18
C GLU A 27 3.14 14.02 -16.70
N ASP A 28 4.25 13.83 -17.42
CA ASP A 28 4.25 13.64 -18.88
C ASP A 28 3.37 12.43 -19.27
N LEU A 29 3.47 11.33 -18.51
CA LEU A 29 2.65 10.13 -18.72
C LEU A 29 1.16 10.39 -18.43
N CYS A 30 0.85 11.09 -17.33
CA CYS A 30 -0.54 11.42 -16.99
C CYS A 30 -1.20 12.30 -18.06
N ARG A 31 -0.43 13.17 -18.73
CA ARG A 31 -0.93 14.03 -19.82
C ARG A 31 -1.06 13.31 -21.17
N SER A 32 -0.23 12.30 -21.43
CA SER A 32 -0.13 11.66 -22.75
C SER A 32 -0.92 10.36 -22.89
N LEU A 33 -1.17 9.66 -21.78
CA LEU A 33 -1.88 8.38 -21.80
C LEU A 33 -3.39 8.58 -21.59
N HIS A 34 -4.19 7.84 -22.36
CA HIS A 34 -5.66 7.85 -22.25
C HIS A 34 -6.20 6.90 -21.15
N VAL A 35 -5.33 6.30 -20.35
CA VAL A 35 -5.67 5.39 -19.27
C VAL A 35 -5.22 5.96 -17.92
N PRO A 36 -5.94 5.71 -16.82
CA PRO A 36 -5.60 6.26 -15.52
C PRO A 36 -4.25 5.72 -15.01
N ILE A 37 -3.42 6.63 -14.51
CA ILE A 37 -2.15 6.28 -13.87
C ILE A 37 -2.37 6.10 -12.37
N ILE A 38 -1.97 4.92 -11.89
CA ILE A 38 -1.91 4.60 -10.46
C ILE A 38 -0.44 4.57 -10.06
N VAL A 39 -0.11 5.28 -8.98
CA VAL A 39 1.23 5.24 -8.36
C VAL A 39 1.17 4.45 -7.06
N LYS A 40 2.18 3.61 -6.81
CA LYS A 40 2.25 2.80 -5.59
C LYS A 40 3.61 2.84 -4.92
N GLU A 41 3.64 2.76 -3.59
CA GLU A 41 4.86 2.36 -2.87
C GLU A 41 5.03 0.83 -2.94
N VAL A 42 6.04 0.26 -2.29
CA VAL A 42 6.30 -1.19 -2.22
C VAL A 42 6.38 -1.75 -0.80
N GLY A 43 6.38 -0.93 0.26
CA GLY A 43 6.37 -1.38 1.66
C GLY A 43 6.73 -0.34 2.73
N TRP A 44 6.95 0.92 2.36
CA TRP A 44 7.37 2.01 3.26
C TRP A 44 6.42 3.20 3.31
N GLY A 45 5.33 3.19 2.55
CA GLY A 45 4.29 4.22 2.64
C GLY A 45 4.54 5.48 1.79
N ILE A 46 3.51 5.93 1.07
CA ILE A 46 3.50 7.25 0.42
C ILE A 46 3.09 8.33 1.42
N SER A 47 4.04 9.18 1.84
CA SER A 47 3.73 10.32 2.73
C SER A 47 2.69 11.28 2.13
N GLY A 48 1.99 12.03 2.99
CA GLY A 48 1.00 13.01 2.56
C GLY A 48 1.57 14.06 1.58
N ALA A 49 2.80 14.53 1.80
CA ALA A 49 3.46 15.49 0.92
C ALA A 49 3.76 14.91 -0.48
N VAL A 50 4.11 13.62 -0.56
CA VAL A 50 4.27 12.94 -1.86
C VAL A 50 2.90 12.72 -2.51
N ALA A 51 1.87 12.37 -1.74
CA ALA A 51 0.52 12.18 -2.26
C ALA A 51 -0.07 13.45 -2.89
N ASP A 52 0.09 14.61 -2.23
CA ASP A 52 -0.33 15.91 -2.78
C ASP A 52 0.38 16.20 -4.11
N ARG A 53 1.71 16.02 -4.16
CA ARG A 53 2.48 16.21 -5.40
C ARG A 53 2.02 15.28 -6.53
N LEU A 54 1.72 14.01 -6.22
CA LEU A 54 1.22 13.04 -7.19
C LEU A 54 -0.18 13.43 -7.69
N LYS A 55 -1.08 13.85 -6.80
CA LYS A 55 -2.41 14.39 -7.17
C LYS A 55 -2.26 15.55 -8.15
N ASN A 56 -1.37 16.50 -7.84
CA ASN A 56 -1.21 17.72 -8.63
C ASN A 56 -0.65 17.49 -10.04
N VAL A 57 0.04 16.36 -10.29
CA VAL A 57 0.51 15.99 -11.64
C VAL A 57 -0.46 15.07 -12.39
N GLY A 58 -1.66 14.83 -11.86
CA GLY A 58 -2.73 14.09 -12.54
C GLY A 58 -2.76 12.58 -12.26
N VAL A 59 -2.07 12.10 -11.21
CA VAL A 59 -2.20 10.69 -10.78
C VAL A 59 -3.64 10.44 -10.34
N PHE A 60 -4.25 9.38 -10.88
CA PHE A 60 -5.65 9.04 -10.63
C PHE A 60 -5.85 8.37 -9.27
N ALA A 61 -4.97 7.44 -8.92
CA ALA A 61 -5.03 6.74 -7.65
C ALA A 61 -3.65 6.50 -7.04
N ILE A 62 -3.64 6.38 -5.72
CA ILE A 62 -2.45 6.03 -4.94
C ILE A 62 -2.69 4.73 -4.20
N ASP A 63 -1.79 3.77 -4.38
CA ASP A 63 -1.68 2.59 -3.52
C ASP A 63 -0.58 2.80 -2.48
N VAL A 64 -0.99 2.93 -1.22
CA VAL A 64 -0.12 3.46 -0.18
C VAL A 64 1.03 2.54 0.17
N ALA A 65 0.83 1.21 0.09
CA ALA A 65 1.82 0.18 0.41
C ALA A 65 2.69 0.55 1.64
N GLY A 66 2.02 0.77 2.77
CA GLY A 66 2.66 1.20 4.01
C GLY A 66 3.49 0.12 4.69
N ALA A 67 4.26 0.54 5.70
CA ALA A 67 5.02 -0.35 6.55
C ALA A 67 4.10 -1.21 7.46
N GLY A 68 4.59 -2.40 7.81
CA GLY A 68 3.87 -3.40 8.64
C GLY A 68 3.48 -4.69 7.90
N GLY A 69 3.77 -4.78 6.61
CA GLY A 69 3.60 -5.97 5.78
C GLY A 69 4.93 -6.64 5.40
N THR A 70 5.05 -7.01 4.12
CA THR A 70 6.33 -7.46 3.55
C THR A 70 7.37 -6.34 3.67
N SER A 71 8.52 -6.64 4.29
CA SER A 71 9.64 -5.72 4.37
C SER A 71 10.63 -6.01 3.24
N TRP A 72 10.74 -5.10 2.27
CA TRP A 72 11.68 -5.25 1.18
C TRP A 72 13.13 -5.06 1.62
N SER A 73 13.41 -4.29 2.68
CA SER A 73 14.76 -4.22 3.23
C SER A 73 15.22 -5.59 3.75
N GLU A 74 14.32 -6.36 4.38
CA GLU A 74 14.63 -7.71 4.83
C GLU A 74 14.78 -8.70 3.67
N VAL A 75 14.00 -8.55 2.60
CA VAL A 75 14.20 -9.33 1.36
C VAL A 75 15.59 -9.04 0.78
N GLU A 76 15.96 -7.77 0.61
CA GLU A 76 17.27 -7.40 0.08
C GLU A 76 18.42 -7.81 1.01
N ARG A 77 18.19 -7.79 2.33
CA ARG A 77 19.14 -8.34 3.31
C ARG A 77 19.42 -9.82 3.04
N VAL A 78 18.39 -10.62 2.80
CA VAL A 78 18.55 -12.06 2.52
C VAL A 78 19.20 -12.30 1.14
N ARG A 79 18.98 -11.40 0.18
CA ARG A 79 19.61 -11.47 -1.16
C ARG A 79 21.09 -11.08 -1.15
N SER A 80 21.50 -10.25 -0.19
CA SER A 80 22.86 -9.73 -0.10
C SER A 80 23.87 -10.82 0.30
N LEU A 81 24.99 -10.89 -0.42
CA LEU A 81 26.07 -11.84 -0.15
C LEU A 81 27.10 -11.30 0.85
N GLU A 82 27.23 -9.97 0.94
CA GLU A 82 28.22 -9.30 1.78
C GLU A 82 27.64 -8.91 3.14
N SER A 83 28.39 -9.17 4.21
CA SER A 83 27.93 -8.92 5.60
C SER A 83 27.60 -7.45 5.87
N TRP A 84 28.37 -6.52 5.28
CA TRP A 84 28.12 -5.08 5.46
C TRP A 84 26.84 -4.62 4.74
N GLN A 85 26.51 -5.20 3.58
CA GLN A 85 25.24 -4.94 2.88
C GLN A 85 24.05 -5.47 3.68
N GLN A 86 24.21 -6.66 4.25
CA GLN A 86 23.20 -7.24 5.15
C GLN A 86 22.95 -6.34 6.37
N GLN A 87 24.01 -5.83 7.01
CA GLN A 87 23.90 -4.91 8.15
C GLN A 87 23.25 -3.57 7.77
N CYS A 88 23.61 -3.03 6.60
CA CYS A 88 22.98 -1.84 6.06
C CYS A 88 21.47 -2.06 5.88
N ALA A 89 21.05 -3.10 5.16
CA ALA A 89 19.65 -3.42 4.93
C ALA A 89 18.88 -3.70 6.23
N ALA A 90 19.49 -4.40 7.19
CA ALA A 90 18.91 -4.66 8.51
C ALA A 90 18.59 -3.37 9.29
N SER A 91 19.41 -2.33 9.12
CA SER A 91 19.20 -1.03 9.79
C SER A 91 17.92 -0.33 9.33
N PHE A 92 17.37 -0.72 8.18
CA PHE A 92 16.12 -0.19 7.64
C PHE A 92 14.90 -1.11 7.85
N ALA A 93 15.03 -2.20 8.62
CA ALA A 93 13.93 -3.14 8.85
C ALA A 93 12.66 -2.50 9.43
N GLY A 94 12.81 -1.45 10.25
CA GLY A 94 11.71 -0.66 10.81
C GLY A 94 11.45 0.68 10.12
N TRP A 95 12.06 0.93 8.95
CA TRP A 95 11.86 2.17 8.21
C TRP A 95 10.44 2.24 7.61
N GLY A 96 9.98 3.46 7.29
CA GLY A 96 8.73 3.72 6.59
C GLY A 96 7.58 4.18 7.50
N ILE A 97 6.48 4.56 6.87
CA ILE A 97 5.27 5.04 7.51
C ILE A 97 4.28 3.87 7.61
N PRO A 98 3.74 3.53 8.79
CA PRO A 98 2.74 2.49 8.93
C PRO A 98 1.53 2.74 8.03
N THR A 99 0.91 1.66 7.51
CA THR A 99 -0.23 1.77 6.58
C THR A 99 -1.36 2.66 7.11
N ALA A 100 -1.75 2.51 8.38
CA ALA A 100 -2.81 3.31 8.98
C ALA A 100 -2.46 4.81 9.01
N GLU A 101 -1.23 5.16 9.40
CA GLU A 101 -0.76 6.55 9.41
C GLU A 101 -0.67 7.12 7.99
N THR A 102 -0.19 6.32 7.04
CA THR A 102 -0.11 6.71 5.63
C THR A 102 -1.49 7.06 5.08
N LEU A 103 -2.51 6.25 5.38
CA LEU A 103 -3.89 6.53 4.95
C LEU A 103 -4.41 7.85 5.51
N VAL A 104 -4.15 8.14 6.79
CA VAL A 104 -4.54 9.42 7.42
C VAL A 104 -3.82 10.60 6.74
N GLN A 105 -2.51 10.49 6.51
CA GLN A 105 -1.75 11.54 5.83
C GLN A 105 -2.24 11.80 4.40
N VAL A 106 -2.49 10.74 3.63
CA VAL A 106 -3.01 10.85 2.25
C VAL A 106 -4.40 11.47 2.25
N ARG A 107 -5.29 11.07 3.15
CA ARG A 107 -6.64 11.65 3.27
C ARG A 107 -6.61 13.14 3.57
N LEU A 108 -5.68 13.59 4.42
CA LEU A 108 -5.55 15.01 4.76
C LEU A 108 -4.93 15.83 3.62
N ALA A 109 -3.92 15.30 2.94
CA ALA A 109 -3.19 16.02 1.90
C ALA A 109 -3.89 15.98 0.54
N ALA A 110 -4.58 14.90 0.21
CA ALA A 110 -5.20 14.64 -1.08
C ALA A 110 -6.60 14.02 -0.93
N PRO A 111 -7.58 14.70 -0.30
CA PRO A 111 -8.86 14.10 0.11
C PRO A 111 -9.68 13.46 -1.02
N ASP A 112 -9.54 13.97 -2.25
CA ASP A 112 -10.31 13.51 -3.41
C ASP A 112 -9.62 12.39 -4.21
N ILE A 113 -8.37 12.03 -3.88
CA ILE A 113 -7.65 11.00 -4.63
C ILE A 113 -8.18 9.60 -4.28
N VAL A 114 -8.32 8.75 -5.29
CA VAL A 114 -8.65 7.33 -5.04
C VAL A 114 -7.47 6.70 -4.31
N THR A 115 -7.72 6.23 -3.09
CA THR A 115 -6.68 5.67 -2.22
C THR A 115 -6.90 4.17 -2.03
N ILE A 116 -5.84 3.37 -2.21
CA ILE A 116 -5.83 1.93 -2.01
C ILE A 116 -5.02 1.65 -0.74
N ALA A 117 -5.64 1.01 0.25
CA ALA A 117 -4.98 0.54 1.46
C ALA A 117 -4.24 -0.77 1.17
N SER A 118 -2.91 -0.72 1.12
CA SER A 118 -2.08 -1.93 1.07
C SER A 118 -0.86 -1.78 1.97
N GLY A 119 -0.11 -2.87 2.11
CA GLY A 119 0.95 -2.99 3.12
C GLY A 119 0.37 -3.56 4.41
N GLY A 120 0.62 -4.85 4.66
CA GLY A 120 0.26 -5.50 5.92
C GLY A 120 -1.21 -5.86 6.11
N ILE A 121 -2.04 -5.81 5.05
CA ILE A 121 -3.44 -6.28 5.09
C ILE A 121 -3.46 -7.81 5.21
N LYS A 122 -3.94 -8.34 6.35
CA LYS A 122 -3.92 -9.77 6.68
C LYS A 122 -5.31 -10.37 6.89
N SER A 123 -6.34 -9.54 6.97
CA SER A 123 -7.73 -9.96 7.18
C SER A 123 -8.72 -8.99 6.51
N GLY A 124 -9.98 -9.41 6.40
CA GLY A 124 -11.09 -8.52 6.02
C GLY A 124 -11.38 -7.43 7.06
N ILE A 125 -10.96 -7.62 8.33
CA ILE A 125 -11.02 -6.57 9.36
C ILE A 125 -10.01 -5.45 9.03
N ASP A 126 -8.81 -5.79 8.56
CA ASP A 126 -7.82 -4.79 8.15
C ASP A 126 -8.30 -4.01 6.92
N ILE A 127 -8.99 -4.67 5.98
CA ILE A 127 -9.67 -3.98 4.87
C ILE A 127 -10.69 -2.99 5.43
N ALA A 128 -11.55 -3.43 6.36
CA ALA A 128 -12.58 -2.58 6.94
C ALA A 128 -11.99 -1.34 7.62
N LYS A 129 -10.92 -1.52 8.40
CA LYS A 129 -10.16 -0.42 9.03
C LYS A 129 -9.55 0.53 7.99
N GLY A 130 -8.94 -0.01 6.93
CA GLY A 130 -8.36 0.79 5.86
C GLY A 130 -9.41 1.66 5.16
N ILE A 131 -10.58 1.09 4.87
CA ILE A 131 -11.72 1.83 4.29
C ILE A 131 -12.22 2.90 5.25
N ALA A 132 -12.43 2.58 6.53
CA ALA A 132 -12.86 3.54 7.55
C ALA A 132 -11.85 4.71 7.72
N LEU A 133 -10.55 4.44 7.57
CA LEU A 133 -9.51 5.46 7.58
C LEU A 133 -9.48 6.35 6.32
N GLY A 134 -10.23 5.99 5.27
CA GLY A 134 -10.43 6.83 4.10
C GLY A 134 -10.08 6.17 2.77
N ALA A 135 -9.58 4.93 2.77
CA ALA A 135 -9.32 4.19 1.54
C ALA A 135 -10.62 3.89 0.78
N THR A 136 -10.51 3.79 -0.53
CA THR A 136 -11.58 3.37 -1.44
C THR A 136 -11.52 1.87 -1.72
N LEU A 137 -10.31 1.32 -1.72
CA LEU A 137 -10.00 -0.08 -2.05
C LEU A 137 -8.93 -0.61 -1.08
N ALA A 138 -8.73 -1.92 -1.06
CA ALA A 138 -7.60 -2.55 -0.38
C ALA A 138 -6.81 -3.46 -1.34
N GLY A 139 -5.49 -3.50 -1.17
CA GLY A 139 -4.56 -4.33 -1.92
C GLY A 139 -3.90 -5.37 -1.02
N ILE A 140 -3.80 -6.62 -1.50
CA ILE A 140 -3.26 -7.76 -0.76
C ILE A 140 -2.24 -8.47 -1.65
N ALA A 141 -1.04 -8.74 -1.10
CA ALA A 141 0.03 -9.44 -1.81
C ALA A 141 0.42 -10.74 -1.09
N SER A 142 1.17 -10.65 0.03
CA SER A 142 1.76 -11.83 0.69
C SER A 142 0.77 -12.94 1.05
N PRO A 143 -0.41 -12.67 1.66
CA PRO A 143 -1.37 -13.75 1.96
C PRO A 143 -1.87 -14.49 0.71
N PHE A 144 -2.07 -13.76 -0.40
CA PHE A 144 -2.55 -14.35 -1.65
C PHE A 144 -1.43 -15.11 -2.36
N LEU A 145 -0.20 -14.60 -2.35
CA LEU A 145 0.95 -15.32 -2.89
C LEU A 145 1.17 -16.64 -2.14
N GLN A 146 1.18 -16.61 -0.81
CA GLN A 146 1.39 -17.81 0.02
C GLN A 146 0.34 -18.90 -0.21
N THR A 147 -0.91 -18.51 -0.44
CA THR A 147 -2.01 -19.44 -0.70
C THR A 147 -2.03 -19.92 -2.16
N ALA A 148 -1.68 -19.05 -3.11
CA ALA A 148 -1.56 -19.39 -4.53
C ALA A 148 -0.46 -20.43 -4.79
N VAL A 149 0.66 -20.35 -4.07
CA VAL A 149 1.75 -21.35 -4.14
C VAL A 149 1.28 -22.74 -3.70
N GLN A 150 0.25 -22.83 -2.85
CA GLN A 150 -0.29 -24.12 -2.40
C GLN A 150 -1.28 -24.71 -3.41
N SER A 151 -2.33 -23.96 -3.78
CA SER A 151 -3.25 -24.32 -4.87
C SER A 151 -4.25 -23.20 -5.16
N GLU A 152 -4.88 -23.24 -6.33
CA GLU A 152 -6.00 -22.37 -6.70
C GLU A 152 -7.15 -22.45 -5.66
N LYS A 153 -7.47 -23.64 -5.17
CA LYS A 153 -8.54 -23.84 -4.17
C LYS A 153 -8.23 -23.08 -2.88
N VAL A 154 -7.00 -23.16 -2.37
CA VAL A 154 -6.59 -22.51 -1.13
C VAL A 154 -6.59 -20.99 -1.29
N LEU A 155 -6.13 -20.46 -2.44
CA LEU A 155 -6.25 -19.04 -2.77
C LEU A 155 -7.71 -18.57 -2.80
N HIS A 156 -8.58 -19.32 -3.45
CA HIS A 156 -10.00 -18.99 -3.55
C HIS A 156 -10.69 -19.00 -2.18
N ASP A 157 -10.40 -19.99 -1.33
CA ASP A 157 -10.94 -20.03 0.03
C ASP A 157 -10.39 -18.90 0.91
N CYS A 158 -9.12 -18.50 0.73
CA CYS A 158 -8.56 -17.30 1.36
C CYS A 158 -9.33 -16.04 0.96
N ALA A 159 -9.59 -15.82 -0.33
CA ALA A 159 -10.35 -14.66 -0.81
C ALA A 159 -11.79 -14.63 -0.25
N LYS A 160 -12.44 -15.81 -0.12
CA LYS A 160 -13.76 -15.90 0.55
C LYS A 160 -13.68 -15.50 2.01
N THR A 161 -12.66 -15.92 2.74
CA THR A 161 -12.46 -15.56 4.16
C THR A 161 -12.35 -14.05 4.32
N PHE A 162 -11.46 -13.38 3.56
CA PHE A 162 -11.35 -11.92 3.59
C PHE A 162 -12.68 -11.23 3.28
N THR A 163 -13.40 -11.72 2.27
CA THR A 163 -14.71 -11.18 1.90
C THR A 163 -15.75 -11.35 3.02
N ARG A 164 -15.77 -12.50 3.68
CA ARG A 164 -16.69 -12.79 4.78
C ARG A 164 -16.36 -11.93 6.00
N GLU A 165 -15.10 -11.82 6.37
CA GLU A 165 -14.63 -10.98 7.47
C GLU A 165 -15.00 -9.51 7.27
N LEU A 166 -14.78 -8.95 6.06
CA LEU A 166 -15.20 -7.59 5.75
C LEU A 166 -16.71 -7.40 5.93
N ARG A 167 -17.52 -8.34 5.42
CA ARG A 167 -18.99 -8.29 5.58
C ARG A 167 -19.42 -8.39 7.05
N VAL A 168 -18.76 -9.23 7.84
CA VAL A 168 -19.03 -9.36 9.28
C VAL A 168 -18.62 -8.08 10.01
N ALA A 169 -17.48 -7.49 9.67
CA ALA A 169 -17.07 -6.20 10.23
C ALA A 169 -18.10 -5.11 9.90
N MET A 170 -18.51 -4.99 8.64
CA MET A 170 -19.57 -4.06 8.23
C MET A 170 -20.88 -4.28 8.99
N PHE A 171 -21.31 -5.52 9.17
CA PHE A 171 -22.51 -5.87 9.95
C PHE A 171 -22.37 -5.45 11.42
N ALA A 172 -21.27 -5.82 12.07
CA ALA A 172 -20.98 -5.42 13.45
C ALA A 172 -20.91 -3.89 13.60
N CYS A 173 -20.55 -3.22 12.51
CA CYS A 173 -20.49 -1.79 12.40
C CYS A 173 -21.83 -1.12 12.01
N GLY A 174 -22.90 -1.88 11.76
CA GLY A 174 -24.16 -1.30 11.26
C GLY A 174 -24.04 -0.59 9.90
N CYS A 175 -23.00 -0.87 9.12
CA CYS A 175 -22.74 -0.25 7.82
C CYS A 175 -23.30 -1.14 6.69
N LYS A 176 -24.24 -0.64 5.90
CA LYS A 176 -24.80 -1.39 4.75
C LYS A 176 -24.00 -1.23 3.46
N SER A 177 -23.04 -0.31 3.42
CA SER A 177 -22.19 -0.05 2.25
C SER A 177 -20.75 0.34 2.62
N LEU A 178 -19.82 0.20 1.67
CA LEU A 178 -18.44 0.64 1.87
C LEU A 178 -18.34 2.17 2.03
N ASN A 179 -19.26 2.94 1.41
CA ASN A 179 -19.32 4.39 1.57
C ASN A 179 -19.72 4.79 3.00
N GLU A 180 -20.65 4.05 3.62
CA GLU A 180 -20.98 4.25 5.03
C GLU A 180 -19.82 3.87 5.94
N LEU A 181 -19.16 2.74 5.67
CA LEU A 181 -17.97 2.34 6.42
C LEU A 181 -16.86 3.40 6.32
N ARG A 182 -16.61 3.96 5.14
CA ARG A 182 -15.63 5.04 4.91
C ARG A 182 -15.98 6.35 5.61
N SER A 183 -17.28 6.61 5.79
CA SER A 183 -17.79 7.82 6.45
C SER A 183 -17.96 7.63 7.97
N SER A 184 -17.82 6.40 8.46
CA SER A 184 -17.91 6.10 9.89
C SER A 184 -16.70 6.63 10.65
N SER A 185 -16.90 7.02 11.92
CA SER A 185 -15.79 7.38 12.79
C SER A 185 -15.06 6.10 13.23
N PRO A 186 -13.73 5.99 13.04
CA PRO A 186 -12.97 4.82 13.49
C PRO A 186 -13.08 4.55 15.00
N LEU A 187 -13.46 5.57 15.78
CA LEU A 187 -13.56 5.54 17.23
C LEU A 187 -14.85 4.92 17.77
N SER A 188 -15.84 4.59 16.93
CA SER A 188 -17.07 3.92 17.38
C SER A 188 -16.96 2.38 17.47
N TRP A 189 -15.79 1.81 17.17
CA TRP A 189 -15.58 0.37 16.97
C TRP A 189 -14.74 -0.31 18.07
N VAL A 190 -14.39 0.42 19.13
CA VAL A 190 -13.59 -0.06 20.28
C VAL A 190 -14.36 0.18 21.57
#